data_AF-A0A1J3IBJ3-F1
#
_entry.id   AF-A0A1J3IBJ3-F1
#
_cell.length_a   1.000
_cell.length_b   1.000
_cell.length_c   1.000
_cell.angle_alpha   90.00
_cell.angle_beta   90.00
_cell.angle_gamma   90.00
#
_symmetry.space_group_name_H-M   'P 1'
#
loop_
_entity.id
_entity.type
_entity.pdbx_description
1 polymer ?
#
loop_
_entity_poly.entity_id
_entity_poly.type
_entity_poly.pdbx_seq_one_letter_code
_entity_poly.pdbx_strand_id
1 'polypeptide(L)'
;QYVGIWFKNIIPQVVVWVANRDKPVTNSAANLTISRNGTLSLLDEKQDVIWSTGETFTSNKCHAELLDTGNLVLLDDVSAKTLWQSFENLGNTLLPQ
;
A
#
# COMPACT_ATOMS: atom_id res chain seq x y z
N GLN A 1 4.72 -11.51 -8.75
CA GLN A 1 5.31 -10.28 -8.18
C GLN A 1 4.42 -9.77 -7.06
N TYR A 2 5.04 -9.23 -6.03
CA TYR A 2 4.37 -8.68 -4.85
C TYR A 2 4.87 -7.27 -4.59
N VAL A 3 3.99 -6.45 -4.02
CA VAL A 3 4.35 -5.16 -3.43
C VAL A 3 4.45 -5.35 -1.93
N GLY A 4 5.59 -5.00 -1.35
CA GLY A 4 5.81 -5.14 0.07
C GLY A 4 6.83 -4.15 0.62
N ILE A 5 6.90 -4.10 1.94
CA ILE A 5 7.83 -3.28 2.71
C ILE A 5 8.79 -4.23 3.42
N TRP A 6 10.07 -3.92 3.40
CA TRP A 6 11.12 -4.72 4.03
C TRP A 6 12.17 -3.83 4.70
N PHE A 7 12.92 -4.39 5.65
CA PHE A 7 14.05 -3.69 6.26
C PHE A 7 15.21 -3.52 5.27
N LYS A 8 15.57 -2.26 4.98
CA LYS A 8 16.56 -1.91 3.96
C LYS A 8 17.96 -2.53 4.17
N ASN A 9 18.40 -2.63 5.43
CA ASN A 9 19.78 -2.99 5.78
C ASN A 9 19.92 -4.33 6.52
N ILE A 10 18.90 -5.22 6.45
CA ILE A 10 18.93 -6.53 7.11
C ILE A 10 19.05 -7.65 6.07
N ILE A 11 19.97 -8.58 6.32
CA ILE A 11 20.19 -9.79 5.50
C ILE A 11 20.14 -11.02 6.44
N PRO A 12 19.31 -12.06 6.15
CA PRO A 12 18.41 -12.16 5.00
C PRO A 12 17.26 -11.14 5.06
N GLN A 13 16.67 -10.83 3.90
CA GLN A 13 15.59 -9.84 3.79
C GLN A 13 14.41 -10.23 4.66
N VAL A 14 13.99 -9.31 5.54
CA VAL A 14 12.82 -9.49 6.39
C VAL A 14 11.70 -8.59 5.86
N VAL A 15 10.65 -9.22 5.33
CA VAL A 15 9.45 -8.56 4.82
C VAL A 15 8.48 -8.32 5.96
N VAL A 16 8.08 -7.06 6.16
CA VAL A 16 7.19 -6.67 7.27
C VAL A 16 5.74 -6.52 6.83
N TRP A 17 5.50 -6.18 5.56
CA TRP A 17 4.15 -6.01 5.03
C TRP A 17 4.10 -6.37 3.55
N VAL A 18 2.96 -6.90 3.09
CA VAL A 18 2.73 -7.27 1.68
C VAL A 18 1.29 -6.90 1.32
N ALA A 19 1.11 -6.07 0.29
CA ALA A 19 -0.18 -5.60 -0.17
C ALA A 19 -1.01 -6.75 -0.76
N ASN A 20 -0.56 -7.27 -1.90
CA ASN A 20 -1.27 -8.24 -2.71
C ASN A 20 -0.93 -9.69 -2.32
N ARG A 21 -0.95 -10.00 -1.01
CA ARG A 21 -0.52 -11.30 -0.48
C ARG A 21 -1.36 -12.46 -1.02
N ASP A 22 -2.67 -12.25 -1.13
CA ASP A 22 -3.62 -13.27 -1.57
C ASP A 22 -3.63 -13.45 -3.09
N LYS A 23 -3.29 -12.39 -3.83
CA LYS A 23 -3.33 -12.37 -5.30
C LYS A 23 -2.00 -11.85 -5.87
N PRO A 24 -1.02 -12.75 -6.11
CA PRO A 24 0.23 -12.37 -6.78
C PRO A 24 -0.03 -11.86 -8.20
N VAL A 25 0.81 -10.93 -8.67
CA VAL A 25 0.87 -10.57 -10.09
C VAL A 25 1.63 -11.67 -10.83
N THR A 26 0.99 -12.36 -11.76
CA THR A 26 1.54 -13.62 -12.29
C THR A 26 2.40 -13.48 -13.54
N ASN A 27 2.20 -12.51 -14.43
CA ASN A 27 2.97 -12.42 -15.69
C ASN A 27 2.94 -11.03 -16.40
N SER A 28 2.55 -9.97 -15.71
CA SER A 28 2.41 -8.62 -16.29
C SER A 28 3.17 -7.57 -15.48
N ALA A 29 3.45 -6.43 -16.12
CA ALA A 29 3.79 -5.22 -15.40
C ALA A 29 2.61 -4.81 -14.50
N ALA A 30 2.90 -4.27 -13.33
CA ALA A 30 1.89 -3.77 -12.42
C ALA A 30 2.27 -2.40 -11.90
N ASN A 31 1.29 -1.52 -11.78
CA ASN A 31 1.46 -0.15 -11.33
C ASN A 31 0.71 0.04 -10.01
N LEU A 32 1.42 0.52 -8.99
CA LEU A 32 0.83 1.01 -7.76
C LEU A 32 0.46 2.48 -7.97
N THR A 33 -0.82 2.81 -7.92
CA THR A 33 -1.34 4.15 -8.23
C THR A 33 -2.36 4.62 -7.21
N ILE A 34 -2.51 5.93 -7.10
CA ILE A 34 -3.58 6.57 -6.33
C ILE A 34 -4.62 7.06 -7.32
N SER A 35 -5.84 6.55 -7.21
CA SER A 35 -6.96 6.97 -8.06
C SER A 35 -7.53 8.32 -7.61
N ARG A 36 -8.28 8.96 -8.50
CA ARG A 36 -8.84 10.31 -8.27
C ARG A 36 -9.79 10.42 -7.08
N ASN A 37 -10.37 9.31 -6.64
CA ASN A 37 -11.21 9.20 -5.44
C ASN A 37 -10.42 8.87 -4.15
N GLY A 38 -9.08 8.89 -4.25
CA GLY A 38 -8.15 8.68 -3.16
C GLY A 38 -7.95 7.24 -2.74
N THR A 39 -8.19 6.27 -3.62
CA THR A 39 -7.93 4.85 -3.34
C THR A 39 -6.53 4.47 -3.83
N LEU A 40 -5.71 3.86 -2.97
CA LEU A 40 -4.44 3.27 -3.38
C LEU A 40 -4.71 1.87 -3.95
N SER A 41 -4.30 1.64 -5.21
CA SER A 41 -4.60 0.41 -5.94
C SER A 41 -3.38 -0.12 -6.71
N LEU A 42 -3.24 -1.44 -6.74
CA LEU A 42 -2.31 -2.16 -7.60
C LEU A 42 -3.07 -2.63 -8.84
N LEU A 43 -2.70 -2.09 -9.99
CA LEU A 43 -3.30 -2.40 -11.28
C LEU A 43 -2.33 -3.26 -12.09
N ASP A 44 -2.85 -4.23 -12.83
CA ASP A 44 -2.06 -4.92 -13.84
C ASP A 44 -1.98 -4.11 -15.15
N GLU A 45 -1.29 -4.65 -16.15
CA GLU A 45 -1.14 -4.06 -17.48
C GLU A 45 -2.49 -3.75 -18.17
N LYS A 46 -3.54 -4.52 -17.88
CA LYS A 46 -4.89 -4.33 -18.44
C LYS A 46 -5.73 -3.33 -17.65
N GLN A 47 -5.15 -2.70 -16.62
CA GLN A 47 -5.84 -1.86 -15.65
C GLN A 47 -6.81 -2.63 -14.74
N ASP A 48 -6.67 -3.96 -14.64
CA ASP A 48 -7.48 -4.75 -13.70
C ASP A 48 -6.94 -4.58 -12.27
N VAL A 49 -7.84 -4.38 -11.31
CA VAL A 49 -7.47 -4.23 -9.90
C VAL A 49 -7.04 -5.57 -9.33
N ILE A 50 -5.77 -5.67 -8.95
CA ILE A 50 -5.19 -6.84 -8.28
C ILE A 50 -5.35 -6.70 -6.76
N TRP A 51 -5.16 -5.49 -6.24
CA TRP A 51 -5.30 -5.16 -4.82
C TRP A 51 -5.68 -3.69 -4.68
N SER A 52 -6.42 -3.33 -3.63
CA SER A 52 -6.68 -1.94 -3.26
C SER A 52 -6.92 -1.81 -1.76
N THR A 53 -6.90 -0.57 -1.25
CA THR A 53 -7.24 -0.25 0.14
C THR A 53 -8.73 -0.43 0.47
N GLY A 54 -9.57 -0.86 -0.49
CA GLY A 54 -10.98 -1.23 -0.28
C GLY A 54 -11.95 -0.05 -0.13
N GLU A 55 -11.49 1.10 0.33
CA GLU A 55 -12.33 2.29 0.58
C GLU A 55 -12.14 3.38 -0.48
N THR A 56 -13.25 4.04 -0.82
CA THR A 56 -13.27 5.27 -1.61
C THR A 56 -13.40 6.45 -0.67
N PHE A 57 -12.34 7.26 -0.55
CA PHE A 57 -12.24 8.25 0.51
C PHE A 57 -12.83 9.62 0.17
N THR A 58 -13.42 9.79 -1.01
CA THR A 58 -13.97 11.07 -1.53
C THR A 58 -12.96 12.25 -1.49
N SER A 59 -11.67 11.96 -1.32
CA SER A 59 -10.60 12.94 -1.44
C SER A 59 -10.15 13.03 -2.89
N ASN A 60 -10.03 14.25 -3.39
CA ASN A 60 -9.54 14.53 -4.75
C ASN A 60 -8.03 14.80 -4.80
N LYS A 61 -7.37 14.91 -3.62
CA LYS A 61 -5.95 15.21 -3.48
C LYS A 61 -5.39 14.47 -2.28
N CYS A 62 -4.64 13.43 -2.54
CA CYS A 62 -3.98 12.64 -1.52
C CYS A 62 -2.66 12.11 -2.04
N HIS A 63 -1.77 11.77 -1.11
CA HIS A 63 -0.50 11.13 -1.40
C HIS A 63 -0.26 9.97 -0.44
N ALA A 64 0.61 9.06 -0.86
CA ALA A 64 1.09 7.98 -0.03
C ALA A 64 2.49 8.33 0.50
N GLU A 65 2.72 8.09 1.79
CA GLU A 65 3.97 8.36 2.47
C GLU A 65 4.42 7.11 3.24
N LEU A 66 5.68 6.71 3.08
CA LEU A 66 6.30 5.69 3.90
C LEU A 66 7.02 6.37 5.06
N LEU A 67 6.44 6.27 6.26
CA LEU A 67 7.00 6.87 7.46
C LEU A 67 8.27 6.14 7.91
N ASP A 68 9.11 6.82 8.71
CA ASP A 68 10.33 6.24 9.30
C ASP A 68 10.06 5.00 10.18
N THR A 69 8.84 4.88 10.70
CA THR A 69 8.38 3.69 11.45
C THR A 69 8.17 2.47 10.56
N GLY A 70 8.20 2.64 9.23
CA GLY A 70 7.84 1.62 8.25
C GLY A 70 6.35 1.54 7.94
N ASN A 71 5.52 2.42 8.53
CA ASN A 71 4.11 2.50 8.23
C ASN A 71 3.90 3.27 6.91
N LEU A 72 3.33 2.58 5.91
CA LEU A 72 2.81 3.24 4.71
C LEU A 72 1.43 3.80 5.01
N VAL A 73 1.30 5.13 4.89
CA VAL A 73 0.04 5.86 5.12
C VAL A 73 -0.44 6.51 3.84
N LEU A 74 -1.75 6.64 3.71
CA LEU A 74 -2.43 7.41 2.68
C LEU A 74 -3.07 8.63 3.36
N LEU A 75 -2.70 9.82 2.94
CA LEU A 75 -3.07 11.08 3.59
C LEU A 75 -3.90 11.94 2.64
N ASP A 76 -4.98 12.52 3.15
CA ASP A 76 -5.73 13.57 2.43
C ASP A 76 -5.02 14.92 2.58
N ASP A 77 -4.66 15.55 1.47
CA ASP A 77 -3.93 16.81 1.47
C ASP A 77 -4.79 17.99 1.97
N VAL A 78 -6.11 17.85 1.90
CA VAL A 78 -7.05 18.92 2.27
C VAL A 78 -7.32 18.92 3.76
N SER A 79 -7.72 17.76 4.31
CA SER A 79 -8.05 17.63 5.73
C SER A 79 -6.88 17.22 6.62
N ALA A 80 -5.72 16.88 6.02
CA ALA A 80 -4.58 16.27 6.72
C ALA A 80 -4.94 14.97 7.46
N LYS A 81 -6.06 14.33 7.10
CA LYS A 81 -6.52 13.10 7.73
C LYS A 81 -5.82 11.89 7.11
N THR A 82 -5.42 10.94 7.96
CA THR A 82 -5.04 9.60 7.53
C THR A 82 -6.28 8.85 7.02
N LEU A 83 -6.25 8.54 5.73
CA LEU A 83 -7.31 7.79 5.04
C LEU A 83 -7.11 6.28 5.26
N TRP A 84 -5.88 5.81 5.14
CA TRP A 84 -5.53 4.40 5.27
C TRP A 84 -4.12 4.24 5.82
N GLN A 85 -3.87 3.15 6.53
CA GLN A 85 -2.51 2.80 6.96
C GLN A 85 -2.24 1.29 6.94
N SER A 86 -1.01 0.94 6.61
CA SER A 86 -0.55 -0.46 6.50
C SER A 86 -0.57 -1.20 7.84
N PHE A 87 -0.36 -0.49 8.95
CA PHE A 87 -0.32 -1.07 10.29
C PHE A 87 -1.71 -1.45 10.84
N GLU A 88 -2.79 -0.93 10.26
CA GLU A 88 -4.15 -1.41 10.57
C GLU A 88 -4.56 -2.58 9.67
N ASN A 89 -3.78 -2.81 8.61
CA ASN A 89 -3.98 -3.89 7.64
C ASN A 89 -2.80 -4.86 7.69
N LEU A 90 -2.35 -5.17 8.91
CA LEU A 90 -1.28 -6.13 9.17
C LEU A 90 -1.84 -7.52 8.94
N GLY A 91 -1.40 -8.18 7.87
CA GLY A 91 -1.74 -9.58 7.72
C GLY A 91 -0.96 -10.48 8.69
N ASN A 92 0.37 -10.38 8.78
CA ASN A 92 1.22 -11.38 9.49
C ASN A 92 2.32 -10.84 10.41
N THR A 93 2.50 -9.52 10.55
CA THR A 93 3.64 -8.95 11.32
C THR A 93 3.11 -7.88 12.24
N LEU A 94 3.17 -8.12 13.56
CA LEU A 94 3.03 -7.03 14.53
C LEU A 94 4.36 -6.28 14.59
N LEU A 95 4.33 -4.99 14.24
CA LEU A 95 5.50 -4.13 14.37
C LEU A 95 5.52 -3.55 15.80
N PRO A 96 6.69 -3.49 16.46
CA PRO A 96 6.80 -2.88 17.78
C PRO A 96 6.44 -1.39 17.69
N GLN A 97 5.64 -0.91 18.65
CA GLN A 97 5.30 0.52 18.84
C GLN A 97 6.43 1.26 19.54
#